data_AF-T0RCJ9-F1
#
_entry.id   AF-T0RCJ9-F1
#
_cell.length_a   1.000
_cell.length_b   1.000
_cell.length_c   1.000
_cell.angle_alpha   90.00
_cell.angle_beta   90.00
_cell.angle_gamma   90.00
#
_symmetry.space_group_name_H-M   'P 1'
#
loop_
_entity.id
_entity.type
_entity.pdbx_description
1 polymer ?
#
loop_
_entity_poly.entity_id
_entity_poly.type
_entity_poly.pdbx_seq_one_letter_code
_entity_poly.pdbx_strand_id
1 'polypeptide(L)'
;MELKEKKTGQDQVIKKLLLGFLLLPYLSIANGDCDTCAQEQYLKAHGVTIPKEVSDIRMVAIQKGLESYSNDPRTISAISTIEKNASKCLRAQTLRGVNVCRGAGYKKSERKSIGLCGKYVKHGLWEKNPKHVTGGYPNGEYAVDSAEWLKPAGFIDITKVEGFRNMTPSTAPKGAVLVYRNTQKKTGRPGHIEIKLDNGKFGSDHINTRAISDYHPHRELIGIYVKLPAELERSL
;
A
#
# COMPACT_ATOMS: atom_id res chain seq x y z
N MET A 1 -49.39 -18.42 37.41
CA MET A 1 -48.84 -18.92 36.15
C MET A 1 -47.38 -18.51 36.11
N GLU A 2 -46.50 -19.36 36.65
CA GLU A 2 -45.06 -19.09 36.80
C GLU A 2 -44.32 -19.32 35.47
N LEU A 3 -43.67 -18.27 34.98
CA LEU A 3 -42.73 -18.36 33.86
C LEU A 3 -41.34 -18.73 34.40
N LYS A 4 -40.92 -19.97 34.16
CA LYS A 4 -39.54 -20.43 34.41
C LYS A 4 -38.64 -19.96 33.26
N GLU A 5 -37.74 -19.03 33.54
CA GLU A 5 -36.65 -18.65 32.63
C GLU A 5 -35.62 -19.78 32.52
N LYS A 6 -35.37 -20.21 31.28
CA LYS A 6 -34.38 -21.22 30.91
C LYS A 6 -33.07 -20.49 30.58
N LYS A 7 -32.12 -20.43 31.52
CA LYS A 7 -30.76 -19.91 31.25
C LYS A 7 -29.97 -20.95 30.45
N THR A 8 -29.65 -20.63 29.21
CA THR A 8 -28.79 -21.41 28.32
C THR A 8 -27.31 -21.21 28.68
N GLY A 9 -26.61 -22.31 28.94
CA GLY A 9 -25.19 -22.31 29.31
C GLY A 9 -24.28 -22.06 28.12
N GLN A 10 -24.03 -20.78 27.82
CA GLN A 10 -23.10 -20.37 26.76
C GLN A 10 -22.03 -19.36 27.22
N ASP A 11 -21.77 -19.26 28.53
CA ASP A 11 -20.86 -18.24 29.11
C ASP A 11 -19.59 -18.81 29.78
N GLN A 12 -19.26 -20.09 29.60
CA GLN A 12 -18.09 -20.70 30.28
C GLN A 12 -16.84 -20.92 29.42
N VAL A 13 -16.84 -20.57 28.13
CA VAL A 13 -15.67 -20.83 27.25
C VAL A 13 -14.73 -19.61 27.08
N ILE A 14 -15.13 -18.40 27.49
CA ILE A 14 -14.35 -17.17 27.22
C ILE A 14 -13.37 -16.79 28.34
N LYS A 15 -13.27 -17.56 29.44
CA LYS A 15 -12.35 -17.25 30.56
C LYS A 15 -11.04 -18.04 30.62
N LYS A 16 -10.76 -18.93 29.64
CA LYS A 16 -9.50 -19.71 29.62
C LYS A 16 -8.49 -19.32 28.52
N LEU A 17 -8.78 -18.32 27.68
CA LEU A 17 -7.84 -17.86 26.65
C LEU A 17 -7.02 -16.60 27.00
N LEU A 18 -7.19 -16.03 28.19
CA LEU A 18 -6.61 -14.71 28.55
C LEU A 18 -5.44 -14.75 29.54
N LEU A 19 -4.91 -15.93 29.91
CA LEU A 19 -3.81 -16.05 30.89
C LEU A 19 -2.55 -16.75 30.37
N GLY A 20 -2.43 -17.00 29.07
CA GLY A 20 -1.29 -17.72 28.48
C GLY A 20 -0.22 -16.85 27.80
N PHE A 21 -0.29 -15.51 27.89
CA PHE A 21 0.53 -14.61 27.06
C PHE A 21 1.56 -13.76 27.80
N LEU A 22 1.81 -13.99 29.10
CA LEU A 22 2.64 -13.09 29.93
C LEU A 22 3.95 -13.67 30.47
N LEU A 23 4.45 -14.77 29.91
CA LEU A 23 5.78 -15.28 30.25
C LEU A 23 6.53 -15.73 29.01
N LEU A 24 6.87 -14.76 28.14
CA LEU A 24 8.04 -14.94 27.28
C LEU A 24 9.27 -14.70 28.16
N PRO A 25 10.17 -15.69 28.34
CA PRO A 25 11.41 -15.46 29.03
C PRO A 25 12.19 -14.38 28.27
N TYR A 26 12.57 -13.32 28.98
CA TYR A 26 13.59 -12.37 28.55
C TYR A 26 14.90 -13.15 28.42
N LEU A 27 15.08 -13.81 27.26
CA LEU A 27 16.36 -14.33 26.84
C LEU A 27 17.29 -13.13 26.65
N SER A 28 18.33 -13.10 27.46
CA SER A 28 19.45 -12.18 27.33
C SER A 28 20.10 -12.43 25.96
N ILE A 29 19.77 -11.60 24.98
CA ILE A 29 20.39 -11.62 23.66
C ILE A 29 21.77 -11.00 23.85
N ALA A 30 22.81 -11.84 23.81
CA ALA A 30 24.17 -11.39 23.64
C ALA A 30 24.27 -10.50 22.39
N ASN A 31 25.04 -9.41 22.46
CA ASN A 31 25.17 -8.30 21.50
C ASN A 31 25.66 -8.70 20.08
N GLY A 32 25.05 -9.69 19.43
CA GLY A 32 25.16 -9.91 17.99
C GLY A 32 24.13 -9.05 17.25
N ASP A 33 24.51 -8.51 16.09
CA ASP A 33 23.71 -7.60 15.27
C ASP A 33 22.20 -7.93 15.26
N CYS A 34 21.43 -7.08 15.94
CA CYS A 34 20.00 -7.28 16.24
C CYS A 34 19.08 -7.30 15.00
N ASP A 35 19.59 -6.95 13.82
CA ASP A 35 18.78 -6.84 12.59
C ASP A 35 18.28 -8.20 12.09
N THR A 36 19.11 -9.25 12.22
CA THR A 36 18.74 -10.62 11.83
C THR A 36 17.67 -11.21 12.76
N CYS A 37 17.70 -10.81 14.04
CA CYS A 37 16.72 -11.27 15.04
C CYS A 37 15.30 -10.79 14.72
N ALA A 38 15.12 -9.53 14.31
CA ALA A 38 13.80 -8.99 13.96
C ALA A 38 13.20 -9.70 12.73
N GLN A 39 14.02 -9.96 11.72
CA GLN A 39 13.61 -10.67 10.50
C GLN A 39 13.24 -12.13 10.79
N GLU A 40 14.05 -12.84 11.57
CA GLU A 40 13.73 -14.21 11.99
C GLU A 40 12.47 -14.27 12.83
N GLN A 41 12.28 -13.36 13.78
CA GLN A 41 11.08 -13.30 14.61
C GLN A 41 9.84 -13.04 13.76
N TYR A 42 9.93 -12.10 12.81
CA TYR A 42 8.85 -11.84 11.85
C TYR A 42 8.51 -13.10 11.05
N LEU A 43 9.50 -13.79 10.49
CA LEU A 43 9.31 -15.01 9.71
C LEU A 43 8.69 -16.14 10.56
N LYS A 44 9.19 -16.37 11.77
CA LYS A 44 8.64 -17.36 12.72
C LYS A 44 7.19 -17.04 13.09
N ALA A 45 6.87 -15.78 13.36
CA ALA A 45 5.51 -15.34 13.68
C ALA A 45 4.54 -15.55 12.51
N HIS A 46 5.04 -15.58 11.26
CA HIS A 46 4.26 -15.83 10.06
C HIS A 46 4.36 -17.29 9.56
N GLY A 47 4.85 -18.21 10.39
CA GLY A 47 4.92 -19.64 10.08
C GLY A 47 5.91 -19.99 8.96
N VAL A 48 6.85 -19.10 8.63
CA VAL A 48 7.85 -19.36 7.60
C VAL A 48 8.99 -20.17 8.20
N THR A 49 9.21 -21.37 7.67
CA THR A 49 10.39 -22.18 8.00
C THR A 49 11.55 -21.70 7.13
N ILE A 50 12.62 -21.22 7.76
CA ILE A 50 13.83 -20.75 7.06
C ILE A 50 14.65 -21.99 6.66
N PRO A 51 14.83 -22.29 5.37
CA PRO A 51 15.73 -23.36 4.95
C PRO A 51 17.15 -23.04 5.42
N LYS A 52 17.89 -24.06 5.88
CA LYS A 52 19.29 -23.90 6.31
C LYS A 52 20.22 -23.33 5.24
N GLU A 53 19.79 -23.39 3.98
CA GLU A 53 20.55 -23.00 2.79
C GLU A 53 20.24 -21.57 2.31
N VAL A 54 19.29 -20.86 2.92
CA VAL A 54 19.00 -19.48 2.53
C VAL A 54 20.13 -18.58 3.03
N SER A 55 20.95 -18.11 2.10
CA SER A 55 22.06 -17.20 2.37
C SER A 55 21.60 -15.80 2.81
N ASP A 56 20.34 -15.45 2.58
CA ASP A 56 19.81 -14.11 2.87
C ASP A 56 18.38 -14.14 3.46
N ILE A 57 18.31 -14.24 4.78
CA ILE A 57 17.06 -14.20 5.57
C ILE A 57 16.31 -12.88 5.35
N ARG A 58 17.02 -11.77 5.12
CA ARG A 58 16.43 -10.44 4.89
C ARG A 58 15.56 -10.45 3.64
N MET A 59 16.04 -11.03 2.55
CA MET A 59 15.27 -11.11 1.30
C MET A 59 13.96 -11.89 1.46
N VAL A 60 13.99 -13.01 2.19
CA VAL A 60 12.80 -13.80 2.49
C VAL A 60 11.83 -13.01 3.37
N ALA A 61 12.33 -12.31 4.39
CA ALA A 61 11.53 -11.47 5.26
C ALA A 61 10.85 -10.33 4.50
N ILE A 62 11.58 -9.61 3.65
CA ILE A 62 11.01 -8.55 2.81
C ILE A 62 9.96 -9.11 1.87
N GLN A 63 10.24 -10.20 1.15
CA GLN A 63 9.29 -10.84 0.25
C GLN A 63 7.99 -11.18 0.99
N LYS A 64 8.10 -11.74 2.21
CA LYS A 64 6.93 -12.03 3.04
C LYS A 64 6.19 -10.77 3.50
N GLY A 65 6.94 -9.71 3.81
CA GLY A 65 6.39 -8.38 4.09
C GLY A 65 5.60 -7.79 2.91
N LEU A 66 6.07 -7.97 1.67
CA LEU A 66 5.37 -7.53 0.46
C LEU A 66 4.07 -8.32 0.22
N GLU A 67 4.07 -9.63 0.49
CA GLU A 67 2.85 -10.45 0.48
C GLU A 67 1.84 -9.99 1.54
N SER A 68 2.31 -9.76 2.76
CA SER A 68 1.48 -9.25 3.87
C SER A 68 0.86 -7.90 3.51
N TYR A 69 1.68 -6.97 2.99
CA TYR A 69 1.23 -5.67 2.50
C TYR A 69 0.17 -5.79 1.40
N SER A 70 0.38 -6.68 0.42
CA SER A 70 -0.55 -6.90 -0.70
C SER A 70 -1.93 -7.38 -0.23
N ASN A 71 -1.96 -8.12 0.89
CA ASN A 71 -3.18 -8.69 1.46
C ASN A 71 -3.74 -7.88 2.65
N ASP A 72 -3.08 -6.78 3.03
CA ASP A 72 -3.54 -5.91 4.11
C ASP A 72 -4.93 -5.32 3.75
N PRO A 73 -5.92 -5.40 4.66
CA PRO A 73 -7.26 -4.87 4.40
C PRO A 73 -7.29 -3.39 3.98
N ARG A 74 -6.33 -2.58 4.44
CA ARG A 74 -6.19 -1.17 4.07
C ARG A 74 -5.70 -1.02 2.63
N THR A 75 -4.78 -1.88 2.21
CA THR A 75 -4.31 -1.95 0.81
C THR A 75 -5.44 -2.35 -0.13
N ILE A 76 -6.19 -3.39 0.23
CA ILE A 76 -7.37 -3.85 -0.53
C ILE A 76 -8.43 -2.74 -0.61
N SER A 77 -8.69 -2.06 0.51
CA SER A 77 -9.60 -0.91 0.55
C SER A 77 -9.14 0.19 -0.39
N ALA A 78 -7.87 0.57 -0.37
CA ALA A 78 -7.33 1.61 -1.24
C ALA A 78 -7.49 1.28 -2.72
N ILE A 79 -7.22 0.03 -3.12
CA ILE A 79 -7.45 -0.47 -4.49
C ILE A 79 -8.92 -0.34 -4.86
N SER A 80 -9.83 -0.84 -4.01
CA SER A 80 -11.27 -0.76 -4.24
C SER A 80 -11.76 0.67 -4.39
N THR A 81 -11.24 1.61 -3.58
CA THR A 81 -11.54 3.04 -3.70
C THR A 81 -11.10 3.61 -5.04
N ILE A 82 -9.90 3.27 -5.51
CA ILE A 82 -9.41 3.70 -6.82
C ILE A 82 -10.29 3.16 -7.93
N GLU A 83 -10.64 1.87 -7.89
CA GLU A 83 -11.50 1.24 -8.90
C GLU A 83 -12.90 1.87 -8.92
N LYS A 84 -13.50 2.08 -7.75
CA LYS A 84 -14.80 2.75 -7.61
C LYS A 84 -14.79 4.19 -8.11
N ASN A 85 -13.68 4.90 -7.92
CA ASN A 85 -13.50 6.28 -8.36
C ASN A 85 -13.01 6.38 -9.81
N ALA A 86 -12.62 5.28 -10.46
CA ALA A 86 -12.22 5.32 -11.86
C ALA A 86 -13.33 5.81 -12.79
N SER A 87 -14.62 5.59 -12.47
CA SER A 87 -15.75 6.09 -13.27
C SER A 87 -16.42 7.36 -12.71
N LYS A 88 -15.89 7.90 -11.61
CA LYS A 88 -16.52 9.00 -10.85
C LYS A 88 -15.55 10.13 -10.60
N CYS A 89 -16.04 11.35 -10.59
CA CYS A 89 -15.28 12.48 -10.13
C CYS A 89 -15.39 12.66 -8.62
N LEU A 90 -14.26 12.97 -8.00
CA LEU A 90 -14.20 13.26 -6.56
C LEU A 90 -15.00 14.51 -6.17
N ARG A 91 -15.16 15.46 -7.12
CA ARG A 91 -15.97 16.69 -7.00
C ARG A 91 -16.20 17.31 -8.37
N ALA A 92 -17.07 18.33 -8.46
CA ALA A 92 -17.14 19.21 -9.61
C ALA A 92 -15.75 19.79 -9.93
N GLN A 93 -15.29 19.62 -11.16
CA GLN A 93 -13.97 20.10 -11.59
C GLN A 93 -13.99 20.62 -13.02
N THR A 94 -13.21 21.67 -13.21
CA THR A 94 -12.93 22.32 -14.50
C THR A 94 -11.45 22.16 -14.78
N LEU A 95 -11.11 21.65 -15.96
CA LEU A 95 -9.76 21.54 -16.47
C LEU A 95 -9.65 22.43 -17.70
N ARG A 96 -8.77 23.43 -17.66
CA ARG A 96 -8.57 24.39 -18.77
C ARG A 96 -9.86 25.06 -19.25
N GLY A 97 -10.71 25.50 -18.31
CA GLY A 97 -12.01 26.12 -18.63
C GLY A 97 -13.11 25.15 -19.07
N VAL A 98 -12.80 23.86 -19.26
CA VAL A 98 -13.78 22.82 -19.59
C VAL A 98 -14.16 22.05 -18.34
N ASN A 99 -15.46 22.00 -18.00
CA ASN A 99 -15.89 21.14 -16.89
C ASN A 99 -15.74 19.69 -17.31
N VAL A 100 -14.73 19.02 -16.75
CA VAL A 100 -14.45 17.60 -16.96
C VAL A 100 -15.37 16.70 -16.14
N CYS A 101 -16.05 17.29 -15.14
CA CYS A 101 -16.99 16.61 -14.25
C CYS A 101 -18.31 17.39 -14.23
N ARG A 102 -19.28 16.99 -15.06
CA ARG A 102 -20.63 17.59 -15.16
C ARG A 102 -21.72 16.55 -14.88
N GLY A 103 -22.93 17.04 -14.59
CA GLY A 103 -24.15 16.23 -14.49
C GLY A 103 -24.40 15.57 -13.13
N ALA A 104 -25.57 14.96 -12.99
CA ALA A 104 -25.95 14.21 -11.80
C ALA A 104 -24.98 13.03 -11.57
N GLY A 105 -24.29 13.05 -10.43
CA GLY A 105 -23.37 11.99 -10.03
C GLY A 105 -21.93 12.14 -10.55
N TYR A 106 -21.56 13.28 -11.14
CA TYR A 106 -20.19 13.64 -11.53
C TYR A 106 -19.41 12.49 -12.21
N LYS A 107 -19.90 11.97 -13.35
CA LYS A 107 -19.30 10.79 -14.01
C LYS A 107 -18.11 11.16 -14.89
N LYS A 108 -17.20 10.22 -15.10
CA LYS A 108 -16.12 10.27 -16.10
C LYS A 108 -15.87 8.89 -16.69
N SER A 109 -15.16 8.84 -17.82
CA SER A 109 -14.71 7.55 -18.37
C SER A 109 -13.66 6.91 -17.45
N GLU A 110 -13.81 5.62 -17.17
CA GLU A 110 -12.80 4.83 -16.46
C GLU A 110 -11.52 4.61 -17.25
N ARG A 111 -11.54 4.83 -18.57
CA ARG A 111 -10.41 4.55 -19.48
C ARG A 111 -9.65 5.79 -19.88
N LYS A 112 -10.15 6.98 -19.54
CA LYS A 112 -9.57 8.26 -19.96
C LYS A 112 -9.17 9.09 -18.75
N SER A 113 -7.88 9.42 -18.70
CA SER A 113 -7.36 10.35 -17.70
C SER A 113 -8.01 11.74 -17.83
N ILE A 114 -8.19 12.40 -16.69
CA ILE A 114 -8.60 13.80 -16.59
C ILE A 114 -7.48 14.68 -16.00
N GLY A 115 -6.24 14.17 -15.97
CA GLY A 115 -5.06 14.90 -15.50
C GLY A 115 -5.02 15.11 -13.99
N LEU A 116 -5.69 14.26 -13.21
CA LEU A 116 -5.79 14.39 -11.75
C LEU A 116 -5.27 13.16 -10.99
N CYS A 117 -4.39 12.37 -11.60
CA CYS A 117 -3.87 11.12 -11.03
C CYS A 117 -3.47 11.24 -9.55
N GLY A 118 -2.70 12.27 -9.19
CA GLY A 118 -2.30 12.54 -7.81
C GLY A 118 -3.46 12.70 -6.82
N LYS A 119 -4.53 13.43 -7.20
CA LYS A 119 -5.70 13.60 -6.32
C LYS A 119 -6.45 12.29 -6.09
N TYR A 120 -6.55 11.45 -7.12
CA TYR A 120 -7.24 10.16 -7.03
C TYR A 120 -6.46 9.17 -6.20
N VAL A 121 -5.14 9.04 -6.44
CA VAL A 121 -4.28 8.18 -5.62
C VAL A 121 -4.31 8.61 -4.16
N LYS A 122 -4.20 9.91 -3.86
CA LYS A 122 -4.34 10.44 -2.49
C LYS A 122 -5.67 10.08 -1.86
N HIS A 123 -6.78 10.23 -2.59
CA HIS A 123 -8.10 9.88 -2.08
C HIS A 123 -8.23 8.36 -1.85
N GLY A 124 -7.64 7.53 -2.71
CA GLY A 124 -7.59 6.07 -2.54
C GLY A 124 -6.86 5.67 -1.27
N LEU A 125 -5.71 6.27 -1.01
CA LEU A 125 -4.90 5.99 0.18
C LEU A 125 -5.49 6.59 1.48
N TRP A 126 -6.36 7.60 1.36
CA TRP A 126 -6.93 8.34 2.48
C TRP A 126 -8.32 7.87 2.96
N GLU A 127 -9.18 7.23 2.16
CA GLU A 127 -10.63 7.15 2.45
C GLU A 127 -11.00 6.76 3.92
N LYS A 128 -12.09 7.38 4.41
CA LYS A 128 -12.63 7.42 5.80
C LYS A 128 -12.93 6.05 6.44
N ASN A 129 -11.92 5.20 6.58
CA ASN A 129 -11.95 4.00 7.41
C ASN A 129 -10.98 4.25 8.59
N PRO A 130 -11.30 3.88 9.84
CA PRO A 130 -10.49 4.18 11.05
C PRO A 130 -9.00 3.77 11.02
N LYS A 131 -8.48 3.19 9.93
CA LYS A 131 -7.08 2.84 9.74
C LYS A 131 -6.60 3.24 8.34
N HIS A 132 -6.47 4.55 8.11
CA HIS A 132 -5.90 5.10 6.88
C HIS A 132 -4.53 4.50 6.57
N VAL A 133 -4.20 4.31 5.28
CA VAL A 133 -2.84 3.88 4.91
C VAL A 133 -1.83 4.98 5.27
N THR A 134 -2.22 6.25 5.07
CA THR A 134 -1.37 7.44 5.28
C THR A 134 -1.59 8.19 6.59
N GLY A 135 -2.56 7.81 7.43
CA GLY A 135 -2.88 8.52 8.69
C GLY A 135 -3.58 9.89 8.53
N GLY A 136 -3.61 10.46 7.31
CA GLY A 136 -4.27 11.73 6.98
C GLY A 136 -4.26 11.99 5.46
N TYR A 137 -4.93 13.06 5.00
CA TYR A 137 -4.93 13.40 3.58
C TYR A 137 -3.55 13.96 3.17
N PRO A 138 -2.84 13.36 2.20
CA PRO A 138 -1.48 13.77 1.90
C PRO A 138 -1.38 15.17 1.26
N ASN A 139 -0.44 15.99 1.76
CA ASN A 139 -0.09 17.29 1.16
C ASN A 139 0.72 17.13 -0.13
N GLY A 140 0.87 18.21 -0.93
CA GLY A 140 1.63 18.23 -2.18
C GLY A 140 0.78 18.34 -3.44
N GLU A 141 1.26 19.07 -4.44
CA GLU A 141 0.48 19.36 -5.65
C GLU A 141 0.75 18.35 -6.77
N TYR A 142 2.01 17.98 -6.97
CA TYR A 142 2.45 17.20 -8.13
C TYR A 142 2.66 15.73 -7.81
N ALA A 143 2.43 14.87 -8.80
CA ALA A 143 2.62 13.43 -8.65
C ALA A 143 4.10 13.06 -8.49
N VAL A 144 5.01 13.76 -9.18
CA VAL A 144 6.46 13.51 -9.08
C VAL A 144 7.01 13.72 -7.65
N ASP A 145 6.40 14.64 -6.89
CA ASP A 145 6.81 14.99 -5.53
C ASP A 145 6.23 14.01 -4.48
N SER A 146 5.63 12.89 -4.91
CA SER A 146 4.84 12.05 -4.00
C SER A 146 5.64 11.33 -2.92
N ALA A 147 6.95 11.17 -3.13
CA ALA A 147 7.87 10.65 -2.14
C ALA A 147 7.80 11.45 -0.82
N GLU A 148 7.58 12.76 -0.91
CA GLU A 148 7.57 13.68 0.25
C GLU A 148 6.44 13.40 1.23
N TRP A 149 5.33 12.81 0.76
CA TRP A 149 4.19 12.45 1.61
C TRP A 149 4.00 10.94 1.78
N LEU A 150 4.58 10.12 0.90
CA LEU A 150 4.60 8.67 1.06
C LEU A 150 5.55 8.24 2.19
N LYS A 151 6.77 8.79 2.24
CA LYS A 151 7.77 8.40 3.24
C LYS A 151 7.33 8.69 4.68
N PRO A 152 6.83 9.89 5.03
CA PRO A 152 6.31 10.14 6.38
C PRO A 152 5.10 9.28 6.75
N ALA A 153 4.39 8.73 5.75
CA ALA A 153 3.31 7.76 5.96
C ALA A 153 3.81 6.32 6.15
N GLY A 154 5.12 6.08 6.25
CA GLY A 154 5.72 4.76 6.42
C GLY A 154 5.84 3.95 5.13
N PHE A 155 5.77 4.60 3.96
CA PHE A 155 6.11 3.93 2.72
C PHE A 155 7.62 4.00 2.46
N ILE A 156 8.17 2.91 1.97
CA ILE A 156 9.56 2.82 1.51
C ILE A 156 9.59 2.68 0.00
N ASP A 157 10.64 3.21 -0.65
CA ASP A 157 10.91 2.95 -2.06
C ASP A 157 11.65 1.62 -2.19
N ILE A 158 10.91 0.56 -2.54
CA ILE A 158 11.45 -0.80 -2.59
C ILE A 158 12.56 -0.95 -3.65
N THR A 159 12.61 -0.05 -4.64
CA THR A 159 13.69 -0.04 -5.65
C THR A 159 15.04 0.38 -5.07
N LYS A 160 15.08 0.89 -3.83
CA LYS A 160 16.32 1.21 -3.11
C LYS A 160 16.83 0.06 -2.25
N VAL A 161 16.01 -0.96 -2.02
CA VAL A 161 16.37 -2.13 -1.23
C VAL A 161 17.16 -3.10 -2.10
N GLU A 162 18.25 -3.64 -1.54
CA GLU A 162 19.06 -4.67 -2.21
C GLU A 162 18.20 -5.88 -2.59
N GLY A 163 18.52 -6.52 -3.72
CA GLY A 163 17.71 -7.59 -4.30
C GLY A 163 16.41 -7.15 -5.00
N PHE A 164 15.91 -5.94 -4.75
CA PHE A 164 14.68 -5.39 -5.37
C PHE A 164 14.92 -4.19 -6.30
N ARG A 165 16.18 -3.81 -6.54
CA ARG A 165 16.55 -2.66 -7.40
C ARG A 165 16.02 -2.74 -8.84
N ASN A 166 15.84 -3.97 -9.35
CA ASN A 166 15.34 -4.22 -10.70
C ASN A 166 13.81 -4.40 -10.75
N MET A 167 13.09 -4.04 -9.68
CA MET A 167 11.63 -4.09 -9.68
C MET A 167 11.07 -3.09 -10.69
N THR A 168 10.08 -3.55 -11.45
CA THR A 168 9.41 -2.81 -12.53
C THR A 168 7.93 -2.66 -12.21
N PRO A 169 7.17 -1.86 -12.96
CA PRO A 169 5.72 -1.76 -12.75
C PRO A 169 4.97 -3.10 -12.90
N SER A 170 5.47 -4.00 -13.75
CA SER A 170 4.84 -5.32 -13.96
C SER A 170 5.13 -6.26 -12.78
N THR A 171 6.34 -6.20 -12.20
CA THR A 171 6.77 -7.04 -11.07
C THR A 171 6.50 -6.43 -9.70
N ALA A 172 5.99 -5.18 -9.63
CA ALA A 172 5.58 -4.54 -8.40
C ALA A 172 4.44 -5.32 -7.71
N PRO A 173 4.45 -5.42 -6.37
CA PRO A 173 3.37 -6.10 -5.65
C PRO A 173 2.06 -5.32 -5.78
N LYS A 174 0.95 -6.02 -5.60
CA LYS A 174 -0.37 -5.42 -5.53
C LYS A 174 -0.41 -4.32 -4.47
N GLY A 175 -1.06 -3.21 -4.80
CA GLY A 175 -1.20 -2.05 -3.93
C GLY A 175 -0.01 -1.09 -3.97
N ALA A 176 1.13 -1.48 -4.54
CA ALA A 176 2.29 -0.61 -4.66
C ALA A 176 1.94 0.69 -5.38
N VAL A 177 2.48 1.80 -4.88
CA VAL A 177 2.31 3.14 -5.44
C VAL A 177 3.49 3.45 -6.34
N LEU A 178 3.24 3.60 -7.64
CA LEU A 178 4.26 3.83 -8.66
C LEU A 178 4.32 5.30 -8.99
N VAL A 179 5.50 5.91 -8.91
CA VAL A 179 5.71 7.34 -9.14
C VAL A 179 6.61 7.54 -10.34
N TYR A 180 6.21 8.44 -11.24
CA TYR A 180 6.90 8.71 -12.49
C TYR A 180 7.22 10.19 -12.64
N ARG A 181 8.40 10.50 -13.19
CA ARG A 181 8.74 11.85 -13.64
C ARG A 181 8.40 12.06 -15.11
N ASN A 182 8.16 13.31 -15.50
CA ASN A 182 8.07 13.72 -16.90
C ASN A 182 9.46 14.11 -17.44
N THR A 183 10.06 13.29 -18.29
CA THR A 183 11.42 13.52 -18.80
C THR A 183 11.53 14.71 -19.77
N GLN A 184 10.40 15.21 -20.32
CA GLN A 184 10.39 16.42 -21.16
C GLN A 184 10.51 17.72 -20.36
N LYS A 185 10.42 17.67 -19.03
CA LYS A 185 10.42 18.85 -18.17
C LYS A 185 11.61 18.77 -17.23
N LYS A 186 12.38 19.87 -17.14
CA LYS A 186 13.54 19.96 -16.23
C LYS A 186 13.19 19.61 -14.78
N THR A 187 11.99 19.98 -14.33
CA THR A 187 11.50 19.71 -12.97
C THR A 187 10.84 18.34 -12.82
N GLY A 188 10.67 17.55 -13.89
CA GLY A 188 9.88 16.32 -13.87
C GLY A 188 8.37 16.52 -13.72
N ARG A 189 7.89 17.74 -13.49
CA ARG A 189 6.49 18.05 -13.20
C ARG A 189 5.59 18.01 -14.46
N PRO A 190 4.31 17.64 -14.33
CA PRO A 190 3.63 17.27 -13.08
C PRO A 190 3.90 15.82 -12.62
N GLY A 191 4.67 15.03 -13.36
CA GLY A 191 4.83 13.60 -13.10
C GLY A 191 3.55 12.79 -13.38
N HIS A 192 3.55 11.52 -12.98
CA HIS A 192 2.37 10.65 -12.93
C HIS A 192 2.48 9.75 -11.71
N ILE A 193 1.34 9.28 -11.21
CA ILE A 193 1.27 8.35 -10.07
C ILE A 193 0.10 7.40 -10.28
N GLU A 194 0.30 6.13 -9.95
CA GLU A 194 -0.73 5.09 -10.04
C GLU A 194 -0.51 4.01 -8.97
N ILE A 195 -1.51 3.17 -8.76
CA ILE A 195 -1.49 2.02 -7.85
C ILE A 195 -1.59 0.74 -8.68
N LYS A 196 -0.76 -0.25 -8.37
CA LYS A 196 -0.88 -1.60 -8.93
C LYS A 196 -2.16 -2.28 -8.40
N LEU A 197 -3.07 -2.66 -9.30
CA LEU A 197 -4.33 -3.32 -8.94
C LEU A 197 -4.16 -4.85 -8.89
N ASP A 198 -5.16 -5.55 -8.35
CA ASP A 198 -5.11 -7.01 -8.15
C ASP A 198 -5.07 -7.82 -9.45
N ASN A 199 -5.74 -7.33 -10.48
CA ASN A 199 -5.80 -7.95 -11.80
C ASN A 199 -4.63 -7.57 -12.72
N GLY A 200 -3.51 -7.10 -12.15
CA GLY A 200 -2.32 -6.68 -12.88
C GLY A 200 -2.43 -5.31 -13.57
N LYS A 201 -3.61 -4.67 -13.55
CA LYS A 201 -3.86 -3.33 -14.09
C LYS A 201 -3.27 -2.24 -13.18
N PHE A 202 -3.39 -0.99 -13.62
CA PHE A 202 -2.88 0.18 -12.94
C PHE A 202 -3.97 1.23 -12.80
N GLY A 203 -4.20 1.68 -11.57
CA GLY A 203 -5.26 2.64 -11.24
C GLY A 203 -4.70 3.99 -10.82
N SER A 204 -5.23 5.05 -11.40
CA SER A 204 -4.93 6.44 -11.03
C SER A 204 -6.22 7.26 -11.03
N ASP A 205 -6.30 8.31 -11.84
CA ASP A 205 -7.57 8.95 -12.20
C ASP A 205 -8.27 8.26 -13.38
N HIS A 206 -7.84 7.05 -13.73
CA HIS A 206 -8.44 6.11 -14.68
C HIS A 206 -7.76 4.75 -14.47
N ILE A 207 -8.29 3.69 -15.07
CA ILE A 207 -7.69 2.34 -15.05
C ILE A 207 -7.06 2.06 -16.40
N ASN A 208 -5.84 1.52 -16.39
CA ASN A 208 -5.16 1.05 -17.58
C ASN A 208 -4.64 -0.39 -17.42
N THR A 209 -4.56 -1.12 -18.53
CA THR A 209 -4.03 -2.49 -18.57
C THR A 209 -2.50 -2.54 -18.57
N ARG A 210 -1.84 -1.40 -18.79
CA ARG A 210 -0.38 -1.25 -18.81
C ARG A 210 0.04 -0.07 -17.94
N ALA A 211 1.28 -0.10 -17.44
CA ALA A 211 1.83 1.01 -16.69
C ALA A 211 2.02 2.21 -17.61
N ILE A 212 1.97 3.44 -17.07
CA ILE A 212 2.11 4.65 -17.90
C ILE A 212 3.43 4.67 -18.69
N SER A 213 4.51 4.10 -18.13
CA SER A 213 5.84 4.06 -18.76
C SER A 213 5.88 3.16 -20.00
N ASP A 214 4.96 2.19 -20.11
CA ASP A 214 4.97 1.21 -21.21
C ASP A 214 4.49 1.81 -22.54
N TYR A 215 3.78 2.95 -22.50
CA TYR A 215 3.20 3.56 -23.70
C TYR A 215 3.34 5.08 -23.75
N HIS A 216 3.91 5.71 -22.72
CA HIS A 216 4.22 7.14 -22.73
C HIS A 216 5.74 7.33 -22.55
N PRO A 217 6.53 7.51 -23.62
CA PRO A 217 8.00 7.44 -23.59
C PRO A 217 8.66 8.51 -22.71
N HIS A 218 7.90 9.56 -22.37
CA HIS A 218 8.34 10.63 -21.48
C HIS A 218 8.00 10.41 -20.00
N ARG A 219 7.55 9.20 -19.64
CA ARG A 219 7.25 8.81 -18.26
C ARG A 219 8.26 7.79 -17.80
N GLU A 220 9.13 8.23 -16.93
CA GLU A 220 10.16 7.39 -16.34
C GLU A 220 9.80 7.09 -14.90
N LEU A 221 9.82 5.81 -14.53
CA LEU A 221 9.60 5.35 -13.17
C LEU A 221 10.74 5.86 -12.28
N ILE A 222 10.38 6.54 -11.18
CA ILE A 222 11.36 7.08 -10.21
C ILE A 222 11.25 6.44 -8.83
N GLY A 223 10.24 5.61 -8.59
CA GLY A 223 10.13 4.81 -7.36
C GLY A 223 8.88 3.95 -7.33
N ILE A 224 8.98 2.86 -6.58
CA ILE A 224 7.87 1.94 -6.28
C ILE A 224 7.74 1.90 -4.76
N TYR A 225 6.62 2.42 -4.26
CA TYR A 225 6.42 2.64 -2.84
C TYR A 225 5.47 1.59 -2.26
N VAL A 226 5.90 0.96 -1.17
CA VAL A 226 5.15 -0.05 -0.42
C VAL A 226 5.23 0.26 1.07
N LYS A 227 4.29 -0.26 1.87
CA LYS A 227 4.30 -0.08 3.33
C LYS A 227 4.52 -1.42 4.00
N LEU A 228 5.76 -1.71 4.37
CA LEU A 228 6.10 -2.95 5.07
C LEU A 228 5.59 -2.92 6.52
N PRO A 229 5.45 -4.09 7.16
CA PRO A 229 5.32 -4.19 8.61
C PRO A 229 6.44 -3.41 9.33
N ALA A 230 6.10 -2.74 10.43
CA ALA A 230 7.01 -1.84 11.15
C ALA A 230 8.26 -2.56 11.69
N GLU A 231 8.14 -3.86 11.96
CA GLU A 231 9.24 -4.72 12.40
C GLU A 231 10.29 -4.88 11.30
N LEU A 232 9.87 -4.96 10.04
CA LEU A 232 10.77 -5.08 8.89
C LEU A 232 11.34 -3.73 8.48
N GLU A 233 10.53 -2.67 8.53
CA GLU A 233 10.96 -1.31 8.16
C GLU A 233 12.21 -0.86 8.92
N ARG A 234 12.32 -1.18 10.22
CA ARG A 234 13.47 -0.81 11.05
C ARG A 234 14.77 -1.52 10.69
N SER A 235 14.69 -2.64 9.96
CA SER A 235 15.83 -3.47 9.57
C SER A 235 16.37 -3.13 8.16
N LEU A 236 15.84 -2.08 7.52
CA LEU A 236 16.17 -1.69 6.15
C LEU A 236 17.05 -0.45 6.08
#